data_AF-A0A6J1N5J4-F1
#
_entry.id   AF-A0A6J1N5J4-F1
#
_cell.length_a   1.000
_cell.length_b   1.000
_cell.length_c   1.000
_cell.angle_alpha   90.00
_cell.angle_beta   90.00
_cell.angle_gamma   90.00
#
_symmetry.space_group_name_H-M   'P 1'
#
loop_
_entity.id
_entity.type
_entity.pdbx_description
1 polymer ?
#
loop_
_entity_poly.entity_id
_entity_poly.type
_entity_poly.pdbx_seq_one_letter_code
_entity_poly.pdbx_strand_id
1 'polypeptide(L)'
;MGGSQSSRKLSVDNENAIQVSQEALDRIQDQLNARQAEQPQPKPQYAPPPFYDTLKQQEYAAEEAYWARRIENLKRVHEKINSGMHIEYQKTLKEANELFNMVQADKVVNKLPPCQEEKAKMLECYSLNPDKSLLCSVLVNEFNDCVCRSRIAAVSTS
;
A
#
# COMPACT_ATOMS: atom_id res chain seq x y z
N MET A 1 -19.60 18.95 13.54
CA MET A 1 -20.50 17.79 13.63
C MET A 1 -20.90 17.42 12.20
N GLY A 2 -20.08 16.75 11.40
CA GLY A 2 -19.77 15.33 11.49
C GLY A 2 -20.66 14.55 10.51
N GLY A 3 -20.47 14.75 9.19
CA GLY A 3 -21.27 14.10 8.15
C GLY A 3 -20.79 12.67 7.90
N SER A 4 -21.67 11.69 8.14
CA SER A 4 -21.44 10.27 7.83
C SER A 4 -21.25 10.06 6.34
N GLN A 5 -19.99 9.98 5.89
CA GLN A 5 -19.67 9.36 4.61
C GLN A 5 -19.46 7.86 4.83
N SER A 6 -20.45 7.06 4.42
CA SER A 6 -20.34 5.61 4.36
C SER A 6 -19.46 5.23 3.17
N SER A 7 -18.19 4.92 3.44
CA SER A 7 -17.25 4.33 2.47
C SER A 7 -17.71 2.90 2.12
N ARG A 8 -18.36 2.75 0.95
CA ARG A 8 -18.84 1.46 0.45
C ARG A 8 -17.65 0.60 0.03
N LYS A 9 -17.55 -0.63 0.57
CA LYS A 9 -16.63 -1.66 0.07
C LYS A 9 -17.27 -2.31 -1.15
N LEU A 10 -16.74 -2.02 -2.33
CA LEU A 10 -17.00 -2.77 -3.56
C LEU A 10 -15.91 -3.83 -3.68
N SER A 11 -16.25 -5.11 -3.53
CA SER A 11 -15.36 -6.22 -3.87
C SER A 11 -15.79 -6.78 -5.22
N VAL A 12 -14.89 -6.72 -6.19
CA VAL A 12 -15.04 -7.36 -7.50
C VAL A 12 -14.27 -8.66 -7.43
N ASP A 13 -14.97 -9.77 -7.19
CA ASP A 13 -14.45 -11.11 -7.44
C ASP A 13 -15.43 -11.79 -8.40
N ASN A 14 -14.92 -12.13 -9.59
CA ASN A 14 -15.58 -12.77 -10.74
C ASN A 14 -16.04 -11.83 -11.87
N GLU A 15 -15.39 -11.97 -13.02
CA GLU A 15 -15.36 -11.09 -14.19
C GLU A 15 -16.71 -10.87 -14.91
N ASN A 16 -17.84 -11.44 -14.44
CA ASN A 16 -19.15 -11.30 -15.11
C ASN A 16 -20.40 -11.35 -14.20
N ALA A 17 -20.28 -11.21 -12.87
CA ALA A 17 -21.47 -11.19 -12.00
C ALA A 17 -21.31 -10.22 -10.82
N ILE A 18 -22.07 -9.11 -10.85
CA ILE A 18 -22.17 -8.18 -9.72
C ILE A 18 -23.04 -8.84 -8.64
N GLN A 19 -22.44 -9.33 -7.57
CA GLN A 19 -23.19 -9.78 -6.40
C GLN A 19 -23.65 -8.55 -5.60
N VAL A 20 -24.95 -8.33 -5.55
CA VAL A 20 -25.56 -7.22 -4.79
C VAL A 20 -25.93 -7.72 -3.39
N SER A 21 -25.67 -6.93 -2.35
CA SER A 21 -26.04 -7.31 -0.97
C SER A 21 -27.56 -7.43 -0.82
N GLN A 22 -28.02 -8.32 0.08
CA GLN A 22 -29.44 -8.58 0.31
C GLN A 22 -30.22 -7.30 0.64
N GLU A 23 -29.60 -6.41 1.42
CA GLU A 23 -30.15 -5.09 1.78
C GLU A 23 -30.38 -4.18 0.56
N ALA A 24 -29.63 -4.36 -0.52
CA ALA A 24 -29.83 -3.62 -1.75
C ALA A 24 -30.99 -4.19 -2.57
N LEU A 25 -31.17 -5.52 -2.55
CA LEU A 25 -32.32 -6.17 -3.19
C LEU A 25 -33.63 -5.74 -2.50
N ASP A 26 -33.66 -5.72 -1.17
CA ASP A 26 -34.85 -5.29 -0.42
C ASP A 26 -35.23 -3.83 -0.73
N ARG A 27 -34.24 -2.92 -0.81
CA ARG A 27 -34.49 -1.52 -1.21
C ARG A 27 -35.02 -1.39 -2.63
N ILE A 28 -34.52 -2.20 -3.57
CA ILE A 28 -35.01 -2.21 -4.95
C ILE A 28 -36.45 -2.70 -4.96
N GLN A 29 -36.76 -3.76 -4.23
CA GLN A 29 -38.10 -4.32 -4.14
C GLN A 29 -39.08 -3.32 -3.51
N ASP A 30 -38.69 -2.63 -2.44
CA ASP A 30 -39.51 -1.61 -1.80
C ASP A 30 -39.79 -0.42 -2.72
N GLN A 31 -38.81 0.01 -3.52
CA GLN A 31 -39.02 1.06 -4.53
C GLN A 31 -39.95 0.62 -5.66
N LEU A 32 -39.85 -0.64 -6.10
CA LEU A 32 -40.75 -1.20 -7.11
C LEU A 32 -42.18 -1.30 -6.57
N ASN A 33 -42.35 -1.76 -5.33
CA ASN A 33 -43.64 -1.86 -4.67
C ASN A 33 -44.26 -0.47 -4.43
N ALA A 34 -43.47 0.53 -4.00
CA ALA A 34 -43.93 1.90 -3.83
C ALA A 34 -44.41 2.52 -5.16
N ARG A 35 -43.72 2.22 -6.28
CA ARG A 35 -44.14 2.66 -7.62
C ARG A 35 -45.38 1.96 -8.16
N GLN A 36 -45.68 0.76 -7.68
CA GLN A 36 -46.93 0.06 -8.03
C GLN A 36 -48.12 0.55 -7.20
N ALA A 37 -47.89 1.07 -6.00
CA ALA A 37 -48.94 1.62 -5.13
C ALA A 37 -49.39 3.04 -5.52
N GLU A 38 -48.56 3.80 -6.25
CA GLU A 38 -48.99 5.04 -6.90
C GLU A 38 -49.75 4.75 -8.19
N GLN A 39 -51.08 4.63 -8.10
CA GLN A 39 -51.95 4.68 -9.29
C GLN A 39 -51.67 5.96 -10.09
N PRO A 40 -51.38 5.88 -11.40
CA PRO A 40 -51.25 7.08 -12.21
C PRO A 40 -52.61 7.78 -12.32
N GLN A 41 -52.73 8.97 -11.74
CA GLN A 41 -53.79 9.90 -12.16
C GLN A 41 -53.67 10.14 -13.68
N PRO A 42 -54.78 10.19 -14.43
CA PRO A 42 -54.74 10.44 -15.86
C PRO A 42 -54.21 11.87 -16.10
N LYS A 43 -52.92 11.97 -16.43
CA LYS A 43 -52.33 13.21 -16.93
C LYS A 43 -52.88 13.45 -18.34
N PRO A 44 -53.25 14.69 -18.72
CA PRO A 44 -53.63 14.99 -20.09
C PRO A 44 -52.53 14.53 -21.05
N GLN A 45 -52.89 13.67 -22.02
CA GLN A 45 -51.98 13.19 -23.04
C GLN A 45 -51.67 14.32 -24.02
N TYR A 46 -50.60 15.07 -23.75
CA TYR A 46 -49.95 15.87 -24.77
C TYR A 46 -49.14 14.92 -25.66
N ALA A 47 -49.55 14.76 -26.92
CA ALA A 47 -48.72 14.12 -27.92
C ALA A 47 -47.48 15.02 -28.13
N PRO A 48 -46.26 14.51 -27.91
CA PRO A 48 -45.06 15.30 -28.14
C PRO A 48 -44.96 15.65 -29.64
N PRO A 49 -44.51 16.87 -29.99
CA PRO A 49 -44.34 17.25 -31.39
C PRO A 49 -43.35 16.32 -32.10
N PRO A 50 -43.53 16.03 -33.40
CA PRO A 50 -42.78 15.00 -34.13
C PRO A 50 -41.25 15.22 -34.21
N PHE A 51 -40.76 16.41 -33.86
CA PHE A 51 -39.33 16.72 -33.79
C PHE A 51 -38.69 16.44 -32.41
N TYR A 52 -39.52 16.18 -31.39
CA TYR A 52 -39.09 15.97 -30.01
C TYR A 52 -38.21 14.72 -29.85
N ASP A 53 -38.55 13.64 -30.55
CA ASP A 53 -37.81 12.38 -30.47
C ASP A 53 -36.41 12.50 -31.10
N THR A 54 -36.28 13.23 -32.21
CA THR A 54 -34.98 13.45 -32.87
C THR A 54 -34.05 14.30 -32.01
N LEU A 55 -34.57 15.35 -31.37
CA LEU A 55 -33.82 16.23 -30.49
C LEU A 55 -33.34 15.47 -29.24
N LYS A 56 -34.24 14.68 -28.65
CA LYS A 56 -33.94 13.82 -27.50
C LYS A 56 -32.91 12.73 -27.82
N GLN A 57 -32.94 12.17 -29.02
CA GLN A 57 -31.98 11.16 -29.45
C GLN A 57 -30.57 11.75 -29.66
N GLN A 58 -30.48 12.99 -30.14
CA GLN A 58 -29.21 13.73 -30.21
C GLN A 58 -28.66 14.06 -28.81
N GLU A 59 -29.53 14.46 -27.88
CA GLU A 59 -29.15 14.69 -26.48
C GLU A 59 -28.59 13.43 -25.82
N TYR A 60 -29.25 12.28 -26.01
CA TYR A 60 -28.75 11.00 -25.51
C TYR A 60 -27.40 10.61 -26.14
N ALA A 61 -27.24 10.77 -27.44
CA ALA A 61 -25.97 10.49 -28.11
C ALA A 61 -24.83 11.39 -27.59
N ALA A 62 -25.12 12.67 -27.32
CA ALA A 62 -24.14 13.59 -26.74
C ALA A 62 -23.77 13.21 -25.30
N GLU A 63 -24.75 12.79 -24.50
CA GLU A 63 -24.53 12.31 -23.13
C GLU A 63 -23.72 11.00 -23.10
N GLU A 64 -24.05 10.04 -23.95
CA GLU A 64 -23.28 8.80 -24.10
C GLU A 64 -21.83 9.09 -24.51
N ALA A 65 -21.61 9.99 -25.47
CA ALA A 65 -20.28 10.40 -25.90
C ALA A 65 -19.49 11.07 -24.75
N TYR A 66 -20.15 11.90 -23.94
CA TYR A 66 -19.55 12.52 -22.76
C TYR A 66 -19.09 11.47 -21.74
N TRP A 67 -19.98 10.55 -21.37
CA TRP A 67 -19.67 9.51 -20.39
C TRP A 67 -18.61 8.53 -20.90
N ALA A 68 -18.67 8.14 -22.18
CA ALA A 68 -17.64 7.30 -22.79
C ALA A 68 -16.26 7.96 -22.71
N ARG A 69 -16.16 9.25 -23.07
CA ARG A 69 -14.91 10.00 -22.99
C ARG A 69 -14.41 10.12 -21.55
N ARG A 70 -15.31 10.33 -20.59
CA ARG A 70 -14.96 10.43 -19.17
C ARG A 70 -14.42 9.11 -18.62
N ILE A 71 -15.10 7.99 -18.92
CA ILE A 71 -14.68 6.64 -18.51
C ILE A 71 -13.31 6.32 -19.10
N GLU A 72 -13.12 6.61 -20.38
CA GLU A 72 -11.85 6.38 -21.07
C GLU A 72 -10.71 7.21 -20.45
N ASN A 73 -10.97 8.46 -20.06
CA ASN A 73 -9.98 9.26 -19.36
C ASN A 73 -9.64 8.68 -17.98
N LEU A 74 -10.64 8.21 -17.22
CA LEU A 74 -10.41 7.58 -15.92
C LEU A 74 -9.58 6.30 -16.05
N LYS A 75 -9.86 5.47 -17.05
CA LYS A 75 -9.07 4.25 -17.34
C LYS A 75 -7.61 4.59 -17.61
N ARG A 76 -7.35 5.56 -18.49
CA ARG A 76 -5.97 5.99 -18.82
C ARG A 76 -5.22 6.53 -17.61
N VAL A 77 -5.88 7.36 -16.78
CA VAL A 77 -5.27 7.88 -15.55
C VAL A 77 -4.97 6.76 -14.57
N HIS A 78 -5.91 5.82 -14.38
CA HIS A 78 -5.71 4.67 -13.50
C HIS A 78 -4.54 3.79 -13.98
N GLU A 79 -4.48 3.50 -15.28
CA GLU A 79 -3.38 2.73 -15.87
C GLU A 79 -2.02 3.41 -15.68
N LYS A 80 -1.96 4.74 -15.83
CA LYS A 80 -0.75 5.52 -15.55
C LYS A 80 -0.31 5.43 -14.09
N ILE A 81 -1.25 5.48 -13.15
CA ILE A 81 -0.95 5.36 -11.71
C ILE A 81 -0.44 3.94 -11.40
N ASN A 82 -1.14 2.92 -11.91
CA ASN A 82 -0.80 1.54 -11.65
C ASN A 82 0.57 1.14 -12.24
N SER A 83 0.86 1.60 -13.47
CA SER A 83 2.18 1.40 -14.08
C SER A 83 3.29 2.11 -13.31
N GLY A 84 3.07 3.36 -12.87
CA GLY A 84 4.02 4.09 -12.04
C GLY A 84 4.31 3.38 -10.71
N MET A 85 3.28 2.88 -10.04
CA MET A 85 3.42 2.10 -8.81
C MET A 85 4.27 0.84 -9.02
N HIS A 86 4.04 0.10 -10.10
CA HIS A 86 4.81 -1.11 -10.40
C HIS A 86 6.29 -0.80 -10.66
N ILE A 87 6.58 0.29 -11.36
CA ILE A 87 7.94 0.74 -11.64
C ILE A 87 8.68 1.09 -10.33
N GLU A 88 8.06 1.89 -9.46
CA GLU A 88 8.69 2.27 -8.18
C GLU A 88 8.87 1.06 -7.25
N TYR A 89 7.93 0.12 -7.25
CA TYR A 89 8.08 -1.14 -6.52
C TYR A 89 9.27 -1.97 -7.03
N GLN A 90 9.39 -2.17 -8.34
CA GLN A 90 10.52 -2.92 -8.90
C GLN A 90 11.86 -2.22 -8.66
N LYS A 91 11.88 -0.88 -8.78
CA LYS A 91 13.08 -0.08 -8.52
C LYS A 91 13.52 -0.20 -7.07
N THR A 92 12.61 -0.01 -6.12
CA THR A 92 12.92 -0.11 -4.69
C THR A 92 13.38 -1.51 -4.29
N LEU A 93 12.78 -2.57 -4.87
CA LEU A 93 13.26 -3.93 -4.68
C LEU A 93 14.70 -4.13 -5.19
N LYS A 94 15.00 -3.59 -6.38
CA LYS A 94 16.32 -3.69 -6.97
C LYS A 94 17.36 -2.97 -6.11
N GLU A 95 17.08 -1.73 -5.71
CA GLU A 95 17.95 -0.93 -4.85
C GLU A 95 18.19 -1.61 -3.49
N ALA A 96 17.14 -2.15 -2.87
CA ALA A 96 17.25 -2.89 -1.61
C ALA A 96 18.12 -4.15 -1.76
N ASN A 97 17.96 -4.88 -2.85
CA ASN A 97 18.75 -6.08 -3.12
C ASN A 97 20.23 -5.74 -3.41
N GLU A 98 20.50 -4.64 -4.12
CA GLU A 98 21.85 -4.13 -4.35
C GLU A 98 22.54 -3.77 -3.03
N LEU A 99 21.87 -3.01 -2.16
CA LEU A 99 22.38 -2.68 -0.83
C LEU A 99 22.66 -3.92 0.02
N PHE A 100 21.74 -4.90 -0.01
CA PHE A 100 21.93 -6.16 0.70
C PHE A 100 23.15 -6.94 0.20
N ASN A 101 23.32 -7.01 -1.13
CA ASN A 101 24.46 -7.68 -1.75
C ASN A 101 25.78 -6.96 -1.44
N MET A 102 25.79 -5.62 -1.39
CA MET A 102 26.96 -4.85 -0.98
C MET A 102 27.35 -5.15 0.48
N VAL A 103 26.39 -5.17 1.40
CA VAL A 103 26.65 -5.54 2.81
C VAL A 103 27.13 -6.98 2.93
N GLN A 104 26.58 -7.90 2.13
CA GLN A 104 27.03 -9.28 2.12
C GLN A 104 28.46 -9.40 1.57
N ALA A 105 28.79 -8.72 0.48
CA ALA A 105 30.13 -8.69 -0.08
C ALA A 105 31.15 -8.09 0.90
N ASP A 106 30.82 -7.00 1.60
CA ASP A 106 31.70 -6.39 2.61
C ASP A 106 31.94 -7.32 3.81
N LYS A 107 30.95 -8.14 4.20
CA LYS A 107 31.14 -9.20 5.20
C LYS A 107 32.07 -10.33 4.73
N VAL A 108 32.11 -10.60 3.43
CA VAL A 108 32.89 -11.71 2.84
C VAL A 108 34.34 -11.31 2.56
N VAL A 109 34.64 -10.03 2.35
CA VAL A 109 35.97 -9.54 1.90
C VAL A 109 36.94 -9.18 3.06
N ASN A 110 36.94 -9.93 4.16
CA ASN A 110 37.97 -9.88 5.22
C ASN A 110 37.85 -8.76 6.29
N LYS A 111 36.80 -8.77 7.10
CA LYS A 111 36.89 -8.15 8.44
C LYS A 111 36.48 -9.16 9.50
N LEU A 112 37.47 -9.69 10.23
CA LEU A 112 37.22 -10.31 11.52
C LEU A 112 36.32 -9.35 12.34
N PRO A 113 35.32 -9.87 13.07
CA PRO A 113 34.48 -9.02 13.89
C PRO A 113 35.36 -8.16 14.81
N PRO A 114 35.08 -6.87 14.98
CA PRO A 114 35.97 -5.98 15.73
C PRO A 114 36.23 -6.52 17.15
N CYS A 115 37.40 -6.20 17.69
CA CYS A 115 37.77 -6.47 19.08
C CYS A 115 37.89 -7.96 19.46
N GLN A 116 38.28 -8.84 18.52
CA GLN A 116 38.46 -10.27 18.84
C GLN A 116 39.56 -10.52 19.87
N GLU A 117 40.64 -9.74 19.84
CA GLU A 117 41.79 -9.93 20.75
C GLU A 117 41.43 -9.54 22.18
N GLU A 118 40.80 -8.38 22.38
CA GLU A 118 40.35 -7.91 23.68
C GLU A 118 39.26 -8.83 24.24
N LYS A 119 38.36 -9.33 23.38
CA LYS A 119 37.37 -10.35 23.76
C LYS A 119 38.04 -11.63 24.27
N ALA A 120 39.07 -12.13 23.58
CA ALA A 120 39.77 -13.34 23.98
C ALA A 120 40.42 -13.18 25.36
N LYS A 121 41.11 -12.05 25.60
CA LYS A 121 41.72 -11.74 26.90
C LYS A 121 40.69 -11.64 28.03
N MET A 122 39.55 -11.00 27.78
CA MET A 122 38.46 -10.90 28.76
C MET A 122 37.93 -12.29 29.14
N LEU A 123 37.66 -13.13 28.13
CA LEU A 123 37.15 -14.49 28.36
C LEU A 123 38.15 -15.39 29.09
N GLU A 124 39.43 -15.26 28.77
CA GLU A 124 40.51 -15.96 29.48
C GLU A 124 40.60 -15.52 30.95
N CYS A 125 40.46 -14.24 31.25
CA CYS A 125 40.46 -13.79 32.64
C CYS A 125 39.29 -14.37 33.43
N TYR A 126 38.09 -14.43 32.83
CA TYR A 126 36.92 -15.03 33.49
C TYR A 126 37.07 -16.54 33.68
N SER A 127 37.69 -17.25 32.73
CA SER A 127 37.92 -18.69 32.89
C SER A 127 38.93 -19.00 34.02
N LEU A 128 39.91 -18.13 34.22
CA LEU A 128 40.87 -18.21 35.32
C LEU A 128 40.31 -17.73 36.67
N ASN A 129 39.28 -16.88 36.67
CA ASN A 129 38.73 -16.22 37.86
C ASN A 129 37.20 -16.33 37.98
N PRO A 130 36.63 -17.55 38.06
CA PRO A 130 35.18 -17.78 37.97
C PRO A 130 34.36 -17.02 39.04
N ASP A 131 34.85 -16.97 40.28
CA ASP A 131 34.17 -16.29 41.40
C ASP A 131 34.73 -14.89 41.70
N LYS A 132 35.67 -14.41 40.88
CA LYS A 132 36.41 -13.15 41.11
C LYS A 132 36.38 -12.26 39.87
N SER A 133 35.20 -12.10 39.29
CA SER A 133 34.96 -11.33 38.06
C SER A 133 35.49 -9.89 38.10
N LEU A 134 35.53 -9.26 39.28
CA LEU A 134 36.04 -7.90 39.46
C LEU A 134 37.54 -7.75 39.14
N LEU A 135 38.32 -8.84 39.21
CA LEU A 135 39.73 -8.85 38.79
C LEU A 135 39.89 -8.61 37.29
N CYS A 136 38.86 -8.93 36.50
CA CYS A 136 38.85 -8.77 35.05
C CYS A 136 38.34 -7.40 34.58
N SER A 137 38.04 -6.48 35.51
CA SER A 137 37.41 -5.19 35.21
C SER A 137 38.21 -4.33 34.22
N VAL A 138 39.54 -4.37 34.29
CA VAL A 138 40.43 -3.67 33.34
C VAL A 138 40.25 -4.20 31.92
N LEU A 139 40.26 -5.52 31.73
CA LEU A 139 40.10 -6.17 30.42
C LEU A 139 38.70 -5.95 29.84
N VAL A 140 37.67 -5.89 30.69
CA VAL A 140 36.31 -5.52 30.28
C VAL A 140 36.25 -4.09 29.75
N ASN A 141 36.94 -3.15 30.41
CA ASN A 141 37.00 -1.76 29.95
C ASN A 141 37.77 -1.64 28.64
N GLU A 142 38.88 -2.35 28.47
CA GLU A 142 39.63 -2.38 27.20
C GLU A 142 38.77 -2.90 26.04
N PHE A 143 38.00 -3.96 26.27
CA PHE A 143 37.05 -4.47 25.29
C PHE A 143 35.96 -3.43 24.96
N ASN A 144 35.37 -2.81 25.97
CA ASN A 144 34.33 -1.78 25.78
C ASN A 144 34.87 -0.58 24.99
N ASP A 145 36.08 -0.13 25.30
CA ASP A 145 36.76 0.95 24.58
C ASP A 145 37.00 0.59 23.12
N CYS A 146 37.44 -0.63 22.84
CA CYS A 146 37.58 -1.11 21.47
C CYS A 146 36.22 -1.09 20.74
N VAL A 147 35.16 -1.63 21.34
CA VAL A 147 33.81 -1.66 20.73
C VAL A 147 33.31 -0.24 20.44
N CYS A 148 33.49 0.68 21.39
CA CYS A 148 33.15 2.09 21.21
C CYS A 148 33.91 2.72 20.04
N ARG A 149 35.23 2.53 19.97
CA ARG A 149 36.07 3.04 18.86
C ARG A 149 35.65 2.45 17.52
N SER A 150 35.41 1.13 17.43
CA SER A 150 34.98 0.48 16.20
C SER A 150 33.60 0.95 15.73
N ARG A 151 32.65 1.17 16.66
CA ARG A 151 31.33 1.72 16.32
C ARG A 151 31.42 3.14 15.79
N ILE A 152 32.22 3.99 16.41
CA ILE A 152 32.45 5.36 15.95
C ILE A 152 33.07 5.34 14.56
N ALA A 153 34.12 4.55 14.35
CA ALA A 153 34.78 4.43 13.05
C ALA A 153 33.80 3.99 11.94
N ALA A 154 32.94 3.00 12.21
CA ALA A 154 31.98 2.50 11.23
C ALA A 154 30.92 3.52 10.80
N VAL A 155 30.55 4.47 11.68
CA VAL A 155 29.55 5.51 11.40
C VAL A 155 30.18 6.81 10.90
N SER A 156 31.46 7.06 11.20
CA SER A 156 32.17 8.27 10.74
C SER A 156 32.75 8.16 9.33
N THR A 157 32.86 6.95 8.77
CA THR A 157 33.33 6.72 7.39
C THR A 157 32.22 6.61 6.35
N SER A 158 30.96 6.85 6.73
CA SER A 158 29.79 6.96 5.83
C SER A 158 29.49 8.40 5.49
#